data_AF-A0A7C1C250-F1
#
_entry.id   AF-A0A7C1C250-F1
#
_cell.length_a   1.000
_cell.length_b   1.000
_cell.length_c   1.000
_cell.angle_alpha   90.00
_cell.angle_beta   90.00
_cell.angle_gamma   90.00
#
_symmetry.space_group_name_H-M   'P 1'
#
loop_
_entity.id
_entity.type
_entity.pdbx_description
1 polymer ?
#
loop_
_entity_poly.entity_id
_entity_poly.type
_entity_poly.pdbx_seq_one_letter_code
_entity_poly.pdbx_strand_id
1 'polypeptide(L)'
;MRVLMFGWEFPPHITGGLGTACFGLTKGLAKQGVDVIFVVPKAYGDEDQQAVRLVNASDVTFDLESKESREFWSRVKYMEVGSNIIPYVSPEEFSKVVEKKKKTGETFTSQVFSKEYKFSGVYGPNLMEEVSRYALIA
;
A
#
# COMPACT_ATOMS: atom_id res chain seq x y z
N MET A 1 -22.27 -4.03 -12.55
CA MET A 1 -21.07 -3.17 -12.54
C MET A 1 -20.03 -3.82 -11.65
N ARG A 2 -18.74 -3.72 -11.97
CA ARG A 2 -17.65 -4.24 -11.13
C ARG A 2 -16.78 -3.09 -10.63
N VAL A 3 -16.44 -3.12 -9.34
CA VAL A 3 -15.59 -2.10 -8.70
C VAL A 3 -14.40 -2.80 -8.04
N LEU A 4 -13.21 -2.29 -8.32
CA LEU A 4 -11.99 -2.64 -7.61
C LEU A 4 -11.70 -1.55 -6.60
N MET A 5 -11.63 -1.91 -5.32
CA MET A 5 -11.32 -1.02 -4.21
C MET A 5 -9.99 -1.42 -3.60
N PHE A 6 -9.16 -0.43 -3.30
CA PHE A 6 -7.93 -0.62 -2.55
C PHE A 6 -8.11 0.03 -1.19
N GLY A 7 -7.88 -0.75 -0.14
CA GLY A 7 -7.86 -0.25 1.23
C GLY A 7 -6.69 -0.83 2.01
N TRP A 8 -6.60 -0.42 3.27
CA TRP A 8 -5.56 -0.87 4.19
C TRP A 8 -6.06 -1.92 5.18
N GLU A 9 -7.33 -1.85 5.56
CA GLU A 9 -7.93 -2.68 6.61
C GLU A 9 -9.37 -3.03 6.24
N PHE A 10 -9.87 -4.13 6.80
CA PHE A 10 -11.25 -4.55 6.65
C PHE A 10 -11.76 -5.23 7.93
N PRO A 11 -13.03 -5.04 8.35
CA PRO A 11 -13.53 -5.66 9.58
C PRO A 11 -13.39 -7.19 9.59
N PRO A 12 -13.08 -7.81 10.75
CA PRO A 12 -13.02 -7.20 12.09
C PRO A 12 -11.67 -6.52 12.45
N HIS A 13 -10.62 -6.71 11.65
CA HIS A 13 -9.27 -6.21 11.95
C HIS A 13 -9.10 -4.78 11.46
N ILE A 14 -9.59 -3.81 12.24
CA ILE A 14 -9.49 -2.38 11.95
C ILE A 14 -8.92 -1.61 13.14
N THR A 15 -8.10 -0.60 12.87
CA THR A 15 -7.47 0.24 13.91
C THR A 15 -8.19 1.59 14.06
N GLY A 16 -9.15 1.90 13.18
CA GLY A 16 -9.88 3.17 13.20
C GLY A 16 -11.08 3.27 12.26
N GLY A 17 -11.51 4.50 11.96
CA GLY A 17 -12.75 4.76 11.21
C GLY A 17 -12.69 4.47 9.71
N LEU A 18 -11.50 4.34 9.13
CA LEU A 18 -11.32 4.08 7.70
C LEU A 18 -11.94 2.74 7.29
N GLY A 19 -11.58 1.66 7.98
CA GLY A 19 -12.12 0.32 7.69
C GLY A 19 -13.65 0.25 7.86
N THR A 20 -14.20 0.92 8.87
CA THR A 20 -15.66 1.02 9.08
C THR A 20 -16.35 1.74 7.92
N ALA A 21 -15.79 2.84 7.43
CA ALA A 21 -16.35 3.57 6.29
C ALA A 21 -16.30 2.73 5.00
N CYS A 22 -15.16 2.08 4.75
CA CYS A 22 -15.00 1.15 3.63
C CYS A 22 -16.03 0.01 3.68
N PHE A 23 -16.26 -0.57 4.86
CA PHE A 23 -17.28 -1.61 5.05
C PHE A 23 -18.72 -1.13 4.78
N GLY A 24 -19.05 0.09 5.23
CA GLY A 24 -20.35 0.70 4.93
C GLY A 24 -20.55 0.91 3.43
N LEU A 25 -19.50 1.39 2.75
CA LEU A 25 -19.50 1.59 1.30
C LEU A 25 -19.66 0.27 0.53
N THR A 26 -18.89 -0.76 0.86
CA THR A 26 -18.98 -2.07 0.19
C THR A 26 -20.36 -2.69 0.39
N LYS A 27 -20.93 -2.62 1.61
CA LYS A 27 -22.32 -3.05 1.86
C LYS A 27 -23.35 -2.26 1.07
N GLY A 28 -23.18 -0.94 0.95
CA GLY A 28 -24.05 -0.07 0.16
C GLY A 28 -24.02 -0.45 -1.33
N LEU A 29 -22.83 -0.66 -1.87
CA LEU A 29 -22.61 -1.08 -3.26
C LEU A 29 -23.18 -2.47 -3.53
N ALA A 30 -22.94 -3.44 -2.64
CA ALA A 30 -23.47 -4.79 -2.76
C ALA A 30 -25.01 -4.81 -2.82
N LYS A 31 -25.68 -3.98 -2.00
CA LYS A 31 -27.15 -3.81 -2.04
C LYS A 31 -27.67 -3.28 -3.37
N GLN A 32 -26.85 -2.58 -4.15
CA GLN A 32 -27.19 -2.11 -5.49
C GLN A 32 -26.79 -3.12 -6.58
N GLY A 33 -26.39 -4.35 -6.22
CA GLY A 33 -25.97 -5.37 -7.17
C GLY A 33 -24.60 -5.09 -7.81
N VAL A 34 -23.76 -4.28 -7.17
CA VAL A 34 -22.38 -4.04 -7.61
C VAL A 34 -21.49 -5.13 -7.04
N ASP A 35 -20.69 -5.75 -7.92
CA ASP A 35 -19.69 -6.75 -7.58
C ASP A 35 -18.40 -6.02 -7.19
N VAL A 36 -18.01 -6.14 -5.93
CA VAL A 36 -16.86 -5.42 -5.36
C VAL A 36 -15.74 -6.40 -5.04
N ILE A 37 -14.55 -6.09 -5.54
CA ILE A 37 -13.30 -6.71 -5.12
C ILE A 37 -12.56 -5.69 -4.28
N PHE A 38 -12.22 -6.07 -3.04
CA PHE A 38 -11.50 -5.21 -2.12
C PHE A 38 -10.15 -5.81 -1.83
N VAL A 39 -9.09 -5.07 -2.14
CA VAL A 39 -7.71 -5.48 -1.93
C VAL A 39 -7.21 -4.86 -0.63
N VAL A 40 -6.57 -5.68 0.21
CA VAL A 40 -5.89 -5.28 1.45
C VAL A 40 -4.46 -5.82 1.48
N PRO A 41 -3.52 -5.16 2.18
CA PRO A 41 -2.16 -5.66 2.36
C PRO A 41 -2.13 -7.07 2.97
N LYS A 42 -2.99 -7.32 3.94
CA LYS A 42 -3.10 -8.58 4.67
C LYS A 42 -4.56 -8.90 4.99
N ALA A 43 -4.98 -10.12 4.67
CA ALA A 43 -6.22 -10.70 5.15
C ALA A 43 -5.92 -11.76 6.23
N TYR A 44 -6.82 -11.89 7.19
CA TYR A 44 -6.73 -12.76 8.36
C TYR A 44 -7.66 -13.99 8.24
N GLY A 45 -8.58 -14.00 7.29
CA GLY A 45 -9.43 -15.13 6.91
C GLY A 45 -10.75 -15.23 7.67
N ASP A 46 -10.95 -14.37 8.68
CA ASP A 46 -12.17 -14.23 9.47
C ASP A 46 -12.99 -12.98 9.09
N GLU A 47 -12.63 -12.29 8.00
CA GLU A 47 -13.35 -11.12 7.51
C GLU A 47 -14.73 -11.46 6.92
N ASP A 48 -15.68 -10.54 7.08
CA ASP A 48 -17.04 -10.65 6.53
C ASP A 48 -17.03 -10.48 5.00
N GLN A 49 -16.95 -11.59 4.28
CA GLN A 49 -16.97 -11.63 2.81
C GLN A 49 -18.38 -11.68 2.20
N GLN A 50 -19.46 -11.53 2.99
CA GLN A 50 -20.82 -11.64 2.46
C GLN A 50 -21.16 -10.58 1.42
N ALA A 51 -20.57 -9.38 1.56
CA ALA A 51 -20.84 -8.24 0.69
C ALA A 51 -19.70 -7.94 -0.30
N VAL A 52 -18.55 -8.59 -0.17
CA VAL A 52 -17.34 -8.23 -0.93
C VAL A 52 -16.39 -9.41 -1.07
N ARG A 53 -15.71 -9.50 -2.20
CA ARG A 53 -14.59 -10.42 -2.37
C ARG A 53 -13.30 -9.77 -1.87
N LEU A 54 -12.76 -10.26 -0.76
CA LEU A 54 -11.49 -9.78 -0.21
C LEU A 54 -10.31 -10.44 -0.93
N VAL A 55 -9.30 -9.64 -1.28
CA VAL A 55 -8.05 -10.09 -1.90
C VAL A 55 -6.88 -9.65 -1.03
N ASN A 56 -6.04 -10.62 -0.68
CA ASN A 56 -4.82 -10.39 0.08
C ASN A 56 -3.67 -10.09 -0.88
N ALA A 57 -3.10 -8.88 -0.81
CA ALA A 57 -1.96 -8.50 -1.62
C ALA A 57 -0.68 -9.26 -1.25
N SER A 58 -0.58 -9.81 -0.03
CA SER A 58 0.55 -10.68 0.35
C SER A 58 0.62 -11.95 -0.50
N ASP A 59 -0.49 -12.38 -1.09
CA ASP A 59 -0.56 -13.60 -1.91
C ASP A 59 -0.28 -13.32 -3.40
N VAL A 60 -0.07 -12.05 -3.76
CA VAL A 60 0.23 -11.62 -5.13
C VAL A 60 1.74 -11.51 -5.30
N THR A 61 2.30 -12.30 -6.22
CA THR A 61 3.71 -12.20 -6.58
C THR A 61 3.90 -11.11 -7.63
N PHE A 62 4.93 -10.28 -7.46
CA PHE A 62 5.25 -9.22 -8.41
C PHE A 62 6.74 -9.28 -8.78
N ASP A 63 7.03 -9.46 -10.07
CA ASP A 63 8.39 -9.54 -10.59
C ASP A 63 8.70 -8.33 -11.48
N LEU A 64 9.37 -7.34 -10.87
CA LEU A 64 9.87 -6.14 -11.56
C LEU A 64 10.84 -6.45 -12.71
N GLU A 65 11.51 -7.61 -12.67
CA GLU A 65 12.46 -8.00 -13.70
C GLU A 65 11.81 -8.70 -14.90
N SER A 66 10.51 -9.00 -14.81
CA SER A 66 9.76 -9.61 -15.91
C SER A 66 9.77 -8.70 -17.15
N LYS A 67 9.72 -9.31 -18.33
CA LYS A 67 9.68 -8.57 -19.60
C LYS A 67 8.44 -7.68 -19.68
N GLU A 68 7.28 -8.16 -19.21
CA GLU A 68 6.05 -7.38 -19.24
C GLU A 68 6.13 -6.13 -18.35
N SER A 69 6.67 -6.26 -17.13
CA SER A 69 6.85 -5.11 -16.23
C SER A 69 7.79 -4.07 -16.84
N ARG A 70 8.95 -4.47 -17.38
CA ARG A 70 9.90 -3.52 -18.01
C ARG A 70 9.27 -2.76 -19.18
N GLU A 71 8.50 -3.44 -20.02
CA GLU A 71 7.80 -2.79 -21.12
C GLU A 71 6.71 -1.82 -20.63
N PHE A 72 6.01 -2.14 -19.54
CA PHE A 72 5.04 -1.24 -18.94
C PHE A 72 5.71 0.03 -18.38
N TRP A 73 6.76 -0.14 -17.57
CA TRP A 73 7.52 0.98 -16.99
C TRP A 73 8.17 1.87 -18.05
N SER A 74 8.60 1.32 -19.19
CA SER A 74 9.16 2.10 -20.30
C SER A 74 8.17 3.08 -20.94
N ARG A 75 6.86 2.84 -20.76
CA ARG A 75 5.78 3.69 -21.26
C ARG A 75 5.32 4.76 -20.27
N VAL A 76 5.75 4.67 -19.00
CA VAL A 76 5.40 5.64 -17.97
C VAL A 76 6.47 6.72 -17.91
N LYS A 77 6.07 7.98 -18.13
CA LYS A 77 6.97 9.13 -18.07
C LYS A 77 6.80 9.83 -16.73
N TYR A 78 7.75 9.63 -15.81
CA TYR A 78 7.78 10.31 -14.53
C TYR A 78 8.39 11.71 -14.67
N MET A 79 7.73 12.71 -14.09
CA MET A 79 8.31 14.02 -13.83
C MET A 79 8.46 14.16 -12.33
N GLU A 80 9.63 13.81 -11.83
CA GLU A 80 9.94 13.92 -10.42
C GLU A 80 10.33 15.36 -10.08
N VAL A 81 9.74 15.91 -9.03
CA VAL A 81 10.19 17.15 -8.42
C VAL A 81 10.94 16.76 -7.16
N GLY A 82 12.23 17.08 -7.11
CA GLY A 82 13.04 16.86 -5.92
C GLY A 82 12.43 17.61 -4.74
N SER A 83 11.94 16.87 -3.75
CA SER A 83 11.40 17.42 -2.51
C SER A 83 12.32 17.07 -1.36
N ASN A 84 12.65 18.07 -0.56
CA ASN A 84 13.30 17.84 0.72
C ASN A 84 12.28 17.42 1.79
N ILE A 85 10.98 17.46 1.53
CA ILE A 85 9.95 17.12 2.53
C ILE A 85 9.83 15.61 2.62
N ILE A 86 9.94 15.07 3.84
CA ILE A 86 9.69 13.67 4.13
C ILE A 86 8.34 13.59 4.86
N PRO A 87 7.33 12.91 4.30
CA PRO A 87 6.02 12.77 4.94
C PRO A 87 6.13 12.17 6.34
N TYR A 88 5.30 12.67 7.26
CA TYR A 88 5.16 12.17 8.64
C TYR A 88 6.42 12.29 9.52
N VAL A 89 7.44 13.03 9.09
CA VAL A 89 8.65 13.31 9.87
C VAL A 89 8.47 14.59 10.67
N SER A 90 8.84 14.58 11.94
CA SER A 90 8.81 15.78 12.79
C SER A 90 9.92 16.77 12.40
N PRO A 91 9.79 18.08 12.71
CA PRO A 91 10.84 19.05 12.44
C PRO A 91 12.20 18.69 13.04
N GLU A 92 12.20 18.08 14.24
CA GLU A 92 13.41 17.66 14.95
C GLU A 92 14.11 16.49 14.27
N GLU A 93 13.34 15.47 13.86
CA GLU A 93 13.86 14.33 13.10
C GLU A 93 14.36 14.75 11.72
N PHE A 94 13.61 15.63 11.05
CA PHE A 94 13.98 16.17 9.76
C PHE A 94 15.35 16.86 9.82
N SER A 95 15.55 17.69 10.84
CA SER A 95 16.82 18.40 11.07
C SER A 95 17.98 17.41 11.23
N LYS A 96 17.81 16.34 12.01
CA LYS A 96 18.82 15.28 12.18
C LYS A 96 19.14 14.58 10.85
N VAL A 97 18.13 14.27 10.05
CA VAL A 97 18.31 13.58 8.75
C VAL A 97 19.04 14.50 7.75
N VAL A 98 18.70 15.78 7.70
CA VAL A 98 19.38 16.76 6.83
C VAL A 98 20.84 16.96 7.23
N GLU A 99 21.13 17.06 8.53
CA GLU A 99 22.51 17.15 9.03
C GLU A 99 23.32 15.89 8.73
N LYS A 100 22.71 14.70 8.86
CA LYS A 100 23.35 13.43 8.52
C LYS A 100 23.62 13.32 7.02
N LYS A 101 22.65 13.67 6.16
CA LYS A 101 22.83 13.71 4.70
C LYS A 101 23.97 14.64 4.26
N LYS A 102 24.10 15.82 4.87
CA LYS A 102 25.22 16.76 4.60
C LYS A 102 26.59 16.17 4.94
N LYS A 103 26.67 15.24 5.90
CA LYS A 103 27.94 14.67 6.38
C LYS A 103 28.35 13.38 5.64
N THR A 104 27.41 12.59 5.13
CA THR A 104 27.74 11.24 4.65
C THR A 104 27.55 11.02 3.15
N GLY A 105 26.85 11.88 2.41
CA GLY A 105 26.64 11.70 0.96
C GLY A 105 25.87 10.43 0.57
N GLU A 106 25.42 9.63 1.54
CA GLU A 106 24.74 8.37 1.31
C GLU A 106 23.30 8.60 0.84
N THR A 107 22.99 7.95 -0.28
CA THR A 107 21.65 7.90 -0.85
C THR A 107 20.91 6.75 -0.18
N PHE A 108 19.73 7.03 0.37
CA PHE A 108 18.93 6.02 1.07
C PHE A 108 18.35 5.04 0.04
N THR A 109 19.00 3.90 -0.16
CA THR A 109 18.48 2.79 -0.97
C THR A 109 17.49 1.99 -0.13
N SER A 110 16.20 2.15 -0.39
CA SER A 110 15.17 1.35 0.28
C SER A 110 15.15 -0.06 -0.32
N GLN A 111 15.23 -1.09 0.53
CA GLN A 111 15.13 -2.51 0.15
C GLN A 111 13.66 -2.92 -0.11
N VAL A 112 12.98 -2.17 -0.99
CA VAL A 112 11.56 -2.37 -1.33
C VAL A 112 11.37 -3.52 -2.33
N PHE A 113 12.45 -4.04 -2.92
CA PHE A 113 12.42 -4.94 -4.07
C PHE A 113 12.58 -6.41 -3.69
N SER A 114 11.50 -7.08 -3.27
CA SER A 114 11.44 -8.53 -3.06
C SER A 114 10.26 -9.13 -3.84
N LYS A 115 10.43 -10.31 -4.47
CA LYS A 115 9.41 -10.96 -5.32
C LYS A 115 8.16 -11.44 -4.57
N GLU A 116 8.32 -11.78 -3.29
CA GLU A 116 7.25 -12.15 -2.37
C GLU A 116 7.39 -11.34 -1.09
N TYR A 117 6.29 -10.77 -0.61
CA TYR A 117 6.29 -9.98 0.61
C TYR A 117 5.06 -10.26 1.46
N LYS A 118 5.28 -10.55 2.75
CA LYS A 118 4.21 -10.67 3.73
C LYS A 118 4.04 -9.34 4.43
N PHE A 119 2.91 -8.66 4.16
CA PHE A 119 2.58 -7.43 4.86
C PHE A 119 2.25 -7.73 6.33
N SER A 120 2.59 -6.81 7.22
CA SER A 120 2.13 -6.92 8.61
C SER A 120 0.65 -6.55 8.72
N GLY A 121 0.21 -5.59 7.89
CA GLY A 121 -1.15 -5.05 7.90
C GLY A 121 -1.42 -4.11 9.08
N VAL A 122 -0.38 -3.70 9.81
CA VAL A 122 -0.50 -2.81 10.98
C VAL A 122 0.21 -1.48 10.75
N TYR A 123 -0.19 -0.45 11.48
CA TYR A 123 0.49 0.85 11.48
C TYR A 123 1.75 0.81 12.35
N GLY A 124 2.77 0.10 11.87
CA GLY A 124 4.06 -0.09 12.55
C GLY A 124 5.16 0.90 12.12
N PRO A 125 6.36 0.80 12.72
CA PRO A 125 7.52 1.64 12.36
C PRO A 125 7.96 1.53 10.90
N ASN A 126 7.62 0.42 10.23
CA ASN A 126 7.93 0.12 8.83
C ASN A 126 6.78 0.51 7.86
N LEU A 127 5.78 1.26 8.31
CA LEU A 127 4.58 1.59 7.51
C LEU A 127 4.91 2.18 6.13
N MET A 128 5.87 3.09 6.04
CA MET A 128 6.23 3.71 4.76
C MET A 128 6.80 2.69 3.76
N GLU A 129 7.52 1.68 4.24
CA GLU A 129 7.97 0.59 3.39
C GLU A 129 6.80 -0.29 2.95
N GLU A 130 5.86 -0.59 3.84
CA GLU A 130 4.67 -1.37 3.51
C GLU A 130 3.79 -0.64 2.50
N VAL A 131 3.57 0.67 2.65
CA VAL A 131 2.84 1.47 1.66
C VAL A 131 3.54 1.44 0.30
N SER A 132 4.87 1.58 0.28
CA SER A 132 5.65 1.52 -0.97
C SER A 132 5.56 0.16 -1.64
N ARG A 133 5.63 -0.93 -0.86
CA ARG A 133 5.48 -2.30 -1.36
C ARG A 133 4.06 -2.58 -1.85
N TYR A 134 3.05 -2.06 -1.15
CA TYR A 134 1.65 -2.21 -1.53
C TYR A 134 1.37 -1.52 -2.86
N ALA A 135 1.90 -0.30 -3.07
CA ALA A 135 1.78 0.43 -4.33
C ALA A 135 2.47 -0.23 -5.54
N LEU A 136 3.36 -1.21 -5.33
CA LEU A 136 3.92 -2.01 -6.42
C LEU A 136 2.96 -3.12 -6.88
N ILE A 137 2.05 -3.54 -5.99
CA ILE A 137 1.11 -4.63 -6.23
C ILE A 137 -0.28 -4.09 -6.63
N ALA A 138 -0.67 -2.94 -6.07
CA ALA A 138 -2.00 -2.32 -6.14
C ALA A 138 -2.03 -1.02 -6.95
#